data_AF-A0A6I3AL55-F1
#
_entry.id   AF-A0A6I3AL55-F1
#
_cell.length_a   1.000
_cell.length_b   1.000
_cell.length_c   1.000
_cell.angle_alpha   90.00
_cell.angle_beta   90.00
_cell.angle_gamma   90.00
#
_symmetry.space_group_name_H-M   'P 1'
#
loop_
_entity.id
_entity.type
_entity.pdbx_description
1 polymer ?
#
loop_
_entity_poly.entity_id
_entity_poly.type
_entity_poly.pdbx_seq_one_letter_code
_entity_poly.pdbx_strand_id
1 'polypeptide(L)'
;MINVNLCLSGRELSEPCPSPDGQSVLIGVRTAGRSGMLLVPSHGGPERVLSVNPGPVLARGLGGGCADWLPDSSGFVYAAVDGQVWLHLLTGERRALSALDTGHEVTSPAVSPDGCSVAFVVDLAAVHVVRVDGGDADLLVADGSDFVTDPAWSPDGRELVWQGWDVPNMSWDESFTVRWSPLSGTQPERVPPTAPQQVQQPRFSTDGALWDVSDSTGWLNIRRDGRTVLDERHEHAGPGWGPGQRSFAVSPDGARVVLNRNESGFGRLVVVDVSTGAVTEVAKGVHGQLRWVGYRVTALRTGGRTPTQAVAYDTNADGAAWFRTTLAVGPVAEWSQVEEHLVEPELIEVSTYQGARVPARAYRPADPVARAEGRLICWVHGGPTDQWQVTFMPRVTFWVSRGWTVLVPDHRGSTGHGRAFQQAMRGRWGSVDTADVAATIAYAQALGWGTRERTVLMGGSAGGYTALNVLIANPELAAGAAVVYPVTDPAVLAGATHRFEAHYNDTLVGDEPVVVDPALIARPVLILHGDSDPVVPVANSIEFARRAAELHRDVELHVFEGEGHGFRQPVNQAAEYALTEQFVARIV
;
A
#
# COMPACT_ATOMS: atom_id res chain seq x y z
N MET A 1 13.57 -16.44 19.80
CA MET A 1 13.93 -16.10 18.41
C MET A 1 12.84 -16.57 17.48
N ILE A 2 12.40 -15.71 16.55
CA ILE A 2 11.32 -16.03 15.61
C ILE A 2 11.85 -16.87 14.45
N ASN A 3 11.15 -17.94 14.10
CA ASN A 3 11.47 -18.79 12.94
C ASN A 3 10.86 -18.20 11.65
N VAL A 4 11.56 -18.36 10.52
CA VAL A 4 11.08 -18.04 9.16
C VAL A 4 9.69 -18.62 8.90
N ASN A 5 9.42 -19.87 9.30
CA ASN A 5 8.10 -20.49 9.09
C ASN A 5 6.95 -19.69 9.73
N LEU A 6 7.19 -19.05 10.88
CA LEU A 6 6.19 -18.19 11.53
C LEU A 6 5.98 -16.87 10.77
N CYS A 7 7.01 -16.38 10.08
CA CYS A 7 6.94 -15.18 9.25
C CYS A 7 6.21 -15.41 7.92
N LEU A 8 6.25 -16.64 7.40
CA LEU A 8 5.62 -17.02 6.14
C LEU A 8 4.22 -17.63 6.32
N SER A 9 3.80 -17.89 7.55
CA SER A 9 2.52 -18.51 7.85
C SER A 9 1.39 -17.50 8.00
N GLY A 10 0.17 -17.99 7.76
CA GLY A 10 -1.06 -17.23 7.92
C GLY A 10 -1.73 -16.94 6.60
N ARG A 11 -2.55 -15.90 6.62
CA ARG A 11 -3.32 -15.43 5.47
C ARG A 11 -3.33 -13.92 5.43
N GLU A 12 -3.40 -13.39 4.23
CA GLU A 12 -3.64 -11.97 4.03
C GLU A 12 -5.14 -11.72 4.06
N LEU A 13 -5.54 -10.62 4.68
CA LEU A 13 -6.92 -10.14 4.71
C LEU A 13 -7.03 -8.86 3.88
N SER A 14 -8.06 -8.77 3.07
CA SER A 14 -8.39 -7.59 2.26
C SER A 14 -9.84 -7.20 2.48
N GLU A 15 -10.12 -5.89 2.42
CA GLU A 15 -11.46 -5.33 2.18
C GLU A 15 -12.62 -5.95 2.99
N PRO A 16 -12.73 -5.70 4.31
CA PRO A 16 -13.90 -6.06 5.07
C PRO A 16 -15.11 -5.21 4.65
N CYS A 17 -15.91 -5.75 3.73
CA CYS A 17 -17.05 -5.11 3.10
C CYS A 17 -18.35 -5.57 3.78
N PRO A 18 -19.00 -4.72 4.61
CA PRO A 18 -20.25 -5.06 5.27
C PRO A 18 -21.38 -5.15 4.23
N SER A 19 -22.28 -6.11 4.40
CA SER A 19 -23.49 -6.21 3.60
C SER A 19 -24.40 -4.98 3.82
N PRO A 20 -25.20 -4.56 2.82
CA PRO A 20 -26.11 -3.43 2.96
C PRO A 20 -27.09 -3.54 4.14
N ASP A 21 -27.52 -4.76 4.51
CA ASP A 21 -28.35 -5.01 5.69
C ASP A 21 -27.59 -4.97 7.04
N GLY A 22 -26.27 -4.79 7.00
CA GLY A 22 -25.36 -4.72 8.15
C GLY A 22 -25.16 -6.03 8.91
N GLN A 23 -25.68 -7.17 8.44
CA GLN A 23 -25.65 -8.45 9.18
C GLN A 23 -24.36 -9.25 8.97
N SER A 24 -23.72 -9.10 7.82
CA SER A 24 -22.54 -9.87 7.44
C SER A 24 -21.42 -8.96 6.92
N VAL A 25 -20.21 -9.50 6.88
CA VAL A 25 -19.02 -8.85 6.32
C VAL A 25 -18.33 -9.84 5.39
N LEU A 26 -18.19 -9.44 4.13
CA LEU A 26 -17.36 -10.13 3.14
C LEU A 26 -15.91 -9.70 3.35
N ILE A 27 -14.98 -10.64 3.35
CA ILE A 27 -13.55 -10.36 3.53
C ILE A 27 -12.77 -11.14 2.47
N GLY A 28 -11.97 -10.44 1.66
CA GLY A 28 -11.02 -11.08 0.75
C GLY A 28 -9.90 -11.74 1.53
N VAL A 29 -9.51 -12.95 1.14
CA VAL A 29 -8.46 -13.71 1.83
C VAL A 29 -7.49 -14.32 0.84
N ARG A 30 -6.19 -14.25 1.12
CA ARG A 30 -5.16 -15.00 0.37
C ARG A 30 -4.34 -15.87 1.30
N THR A 31 -4.30 -17.16 0.98
CA THR A 31 -3.55 -18.17 1.75
C THR A 31 -2.69 -18.98 0.79
N ALA A 32 -1.37 -19.02 1.03
CA ALA A 32 -0.42 -19.76 0.19
C ALA A 32 -0.59 -19.47 -1.33
N GLY A 33 -0.75 -18.19 -1.69
CA GLY A 33 -0.91 -17.75 -3.07
C GLY A 33 -2.30 -17.93 -3.69
N ARG A 34 -3.27 -18.53 -2.98
CA ARG A 34 -4.65 -18.69 -3.47
C ARG A 34 -5.57 -17.67 -2.82
N SER A 35 -6.26 -16.90 -3.65
CA SER A 35 -7.27 -15.94 -3.20
C SER A 35 -8.64 -16.59 -3.03
N GLY A 36 -9.44 -16.08 -2.10
CA GLY A 36 -10.79 -16.52 -1.80
C GLY A 36 -11.59 -15.44 -1.08
N MET A 37 -12.80 -15.80 -0.64
CA MET A 37 -13.72 -14.91 0.10
C MET A 37 -14.21 -15.59 1.38
N LEU A 38 -14.26 -14.83 2.47
CA LEU A 38 -14.87 -15.19 3.75
C LEU A 38 -16.13 -14.38 3.95
N LEU A 39 -17.17 -15.02 4.48
CA LEU A 39 -18.35 -14.35 5.00
C LEU A 39 -18.39 -14.53 6.51
N VAL A 40 -18.41 -13.43 7.26
CA VAL A 40 -18.40 -13.43 8.72
C VAL A 40 -19.59 -12.64 9.24
N PRO A 41 -20.31 -13.09 10.27
CA PRO A 41 -21.32 -12.25 10.92
C PRO A 41 -20.67 -10.96 11.42
N SER A 42 -21.32 -9.83 11.19
CA SER A 42 -20.74 -8.51 11.48
C SER A 42 -20.47 -8.26 12.97
N HIS A 43 -21.02 -9.12 13.86
CA HIS A 43 -20.91 -9.07 15.31
C HIS A 43 -19.89 -10.09 15.85
N GLY A 44 -19.09 -10.68 14.94
CA GLY A 44 -18.21 -11.79 15.25
C GLY A 44 -18.95 -13.13 15.22
N GLY A 45 -18.20 -14.22 15.07
CA GLY A 45 -18.78 -15.55 14.94
C GLY A 45 -17.96 -16.44 14.01
N PRO A 46 -18.50 -17.60 13.62
CA PRO A 46 -17.80 -18.52 12.73
C PRO A 46 -17.60 -17.93 11.34
N GLU A 47 -16.43 -18.15 10.77
CA GLU A 47 -16.12 -17.79 9.39
C GLU A 47 -16.71 -18.82 8.42
N ARG A 48 -17.42 -18.35 7.39
CA ARG A 48 -17.88 -19.18 6.27
C ARG A 48 -17.00 -18.93 5.05
N VAL A 49 -16.25 -19.94 4.62
CA VAL A 49 -15.48 -19.88 3.37
C VAL A 49 -16.43 -20.00 2.19
N LEU A 50 -16.36 -19.06 1.26
CA LEU A 50 -17.14 -19.09 0.02
C LEU A 50 -16.31 -19.73 -1.11
N SER A 51 -16.93 -20.62 -1.86
CA SER A 51 -16.29 -21.22 -3.04
C SER A 51 -16.31 -20.21 -4.18
N VAL A 52 -15.16 -19.62 -4.49
CA VAL A 52 -14.97 -18.73 -5.63
C VAL A 52 -13.98 -19.39 -6.59
N ASN A 53 -14.39 -19.56 -7.84
CA ASN A 53 -13.53 -20.00 -8.92
C ASN A 53 -14.06 -19.37 -10.22
N PRO A 54 -13.29 -18.47 -10.86
CA PRO A 54 -11.93 -18.07 -10.53
C PRO A 54 -11.85 -17.29 -9.20
N GLY A 55 -10.66 -17.26 -8.61
CA GLY A 55 -10.40 -16.53 -7.37
C GLY A 55 -10.43 -15.01 -7.59
N PRO A 56 -10.70 -14.22 -6.54
CA PRO A 56 -10.73 -12.76 -6.64
C PRO A 56 -9.31 -12.18 -6.76
N VAL A 57 -9.21 -11.05 -7.46
CA VAL A 57 -8.03 -10.18 -7.43
C VAL A 57 -8.05 -9.42 -6.10
N LEU A 58 -7.07 -9.66 -5.24
CA LEU A 58 -6.93 -8.93 -3.99
C LEU A 58 -5.85 -7.87 -4.14
N ALA A 59 -6.18 -6.65 -3.69
CA ALA A 59 -5.26 -5.53 -3.70
C ALA A 59 -4.03 -5.75 -2.81
N ARG A 60 -3.01 -4.91 -3.01
CA ARG A 60 -1.80 -4.87 -2.21
C ARG A 60 -2.04 -4.14 -0.89
N GLY A 61 -1.61 -4.73 0.22
CA GLY A 61 -1.59 -4.07 1.54
C GLY A 61 -2.98 -3.65 2.01
N LEU A 62 -3.19 -2.33 2.18
CA LEU A 62 -4.47 -1.74 2.59
C LEU A 62 -5.30 -1.20 1.40
N GLY A 63 -4.94 -1.57 0.17
CA GLY A 63 -5.72 -1.29 -1.03
C GLY A 63 -7.05 -2.05 -1.08
N GLY A 64 -7.83 -1.83 -2.12
CA GLY A 64 -9.09 -2.55 -2.28
C GLY A 64 -9.54 -2.75 -3.74
N GLY A 65 -10.86 -2.84 -3.95
CA GLY A 65 -11.45 -2.99 -5.28
C GLY A 65 -11.60 -4.46 -5.71
N CYS A 66 -11.70 -5.39 -4.78
CA CYS A 66 -11.92 -6.80 -5.09
C CYS A 66 -13.40 -7.13 -5.33
N ALA A 67 -14.32 -6.51 -4.58
CA ALA A 67 -15.73 -6.90 -4.56
C ALA A 67 -16.67 -5.79 -4.09
N ASP A 68 -17.93 -5.91 -4.48
CA ASP A 68 -19.03 -5.05 -4.02
C ASP A 68 -20.34 -5.83 -3.87
N TRP A 69 -21.20 -5.40 -2.94
CA TRP A 69 -22.44 -6.10 -2.61
C TRP A 69 -23.58 -5.75 -3.56
N LEU A 70 -24.46 -6.72 -3.83
CA LEU A 70 -25.78 -6.39 -4.35
C LEU A 70 -26.58 -5.62 -3.29
N PRO A 71 -27.39 -4.60 -3.67
CA PRO A 71 -28.10 -3.75 -2.71
C PRO A 71 -29.05 -4.51 -1.77
N ASP A 72 -29.57 -5.65 -2.21
CA ASP A 72 -30.48 -6.51 -1.44
C ASP A 72 -29.76 -7.52 -0.52
N SER A 73 -28.43 -7.48 -0.46
CA SER A 73 -27.58 -8.42 0.30
C SER A 73 -27.71 -9.89 -0.13
N SER A 74 -28.30 -10.18 -1.29
CA SER A 74 -28.51 -11.55 -1.79
C SER A 74 -27.22 -12.19 -2.34
N GLY A 75 -26.21 -11.39 -2.65
CA GLY A 75 -24.96 -11.79 -3.27
C GLY A 75 -24.01 -10.61 -3.44
N PHE A 76 -22.91 -10.86 -4.14
CA PHE A 76 -21.89 -9.85 -4.42
C PHE A 76 -21.29 -10.08 -5.80
N VAL A 77 -20.65 -9.04 -6.32
CA VAL A 77 -19.82 -9.10 -7.52
C VAL A 77 -18.35 -9.00 -7.13
N TYR A 78 -17.47 -9.62 -7.90
CA TYR A 78 -16.03 -9.54 -7.66
C TYR A 78 -15.22 -9.55 -8.95
N ALA A 79 -14.09 -8.83 -8.92
CA ALA A 79 -13.06 -8.87 -9.94
C ALA A 79 -12.23 -10.14 -9.77
N ALA A 80 -12.09 -10.94 -10.82
CA ALA A 80 -11.46 -12.25 -10.77
C ALA A 80 -10.15 -12.30 -11.55
N VAL A 81 -9.27 -13.23 -11.15
CA VAL A 81 -7.92 -13.40 -11.71
C VAL A 81 -7.89 -13.82 -13.18
N ASP A 82 -9.03 -14.18 -13.77
CA ASP A 82 -9.19 -14.48 -15.19
C ASP A 82 -9.49 -13.23 -16.04
N GLY A 83 -9.50 -12.04 -15.43
CA GLY A 83 -9.78 -10.78 -16.13
C GLY A 83 -11.27 -10.51 -16.31
N GLN A 84 -12.15 -11.12 -15.51
CA GLN A 84 -13.60 -10.96 -15.62
C GLN A 84 -14.23 -10.50 -14.30
N VAL A 85 -15.39 -9.86 -14.40
CA VAL A 85 -16.27 -9.60 -13.26
C VAL A 85 -17.26 -10.75 -13.12
N TRP A 86 -17.36 -11.29 -11.91
CA TRP A 86 -18.23 -12.43 -11.59
C TRP A 86 -19.30 -12.06 -10.58
N LEU A 87 -20.50 -12.60 -10.77
CA LEU A 87 -21.58 -12.60 -9.79
C LEU A 87 -21.51 -13.87 -8.94
N HIS A 88 -21.68 -13.73 -7.62
CA HIS A 88 -21.86 -14.83 -6.69
C HIS A 88 -23.07 -14.56 -5.78
N LEU A 89 -24.14 -15.34 -5.95
CA LEU A 89 -25.30 -15.31 -5.05
C LEU A 89 -25.03 -16.16 -3.81
N LEU A 90 -25.57 -15.77 -2.65
CA LEU A 90 -25.41 -16.53 -1.39
C LEU A 90 -26.12 -17.89 -1.42
N THR A 91 -27.03 -18.09 -2.38
CA THR A 91 -27.66 -19.38 -2.74
C THR A 91 -26.65 -20.36 -3.36
N GLY A 92 -25.51 -19.88 -3.85
CA GLY A 92 -24.45 -20.67 -4.47
C GLY A 92 -24.38 -20.56 -6.00
N GLU A 93 -25.31 -19.85 -6.64
CA GLU A 93 -25.22 -19.54 -8.07
C GLU A 93 -24.02 -18.63 -8.34
N ARG A 94 -23.29 -18.92 -9.42
CA ARG A 94 -22.12 -18.17 -9.86
C ARG A 94 -22.08 -18.07 -11.38
N ARG A 95 -21.79 -16.89 -11.92
CA ARG A 95 -21.61 -16.67 -13.35
C ARG A 95 -20.74 -15.45 -13.63
N ALA A 96 -20.01 -15.49 -14.75
CA ALA A 96 -19.35 -14.29 -15.27
C ALA A 96 -20.43 -13.28 -15.72
N LEU A 97 -20.18 -12.00 -15.46
CA LEU A 97 -20.99 -10.89 -15.94
C LEU A 97 -20.37 -10.27 -17.19
N SER A 98 -19.04 -10.10 -17.21
CA SER A 98 -18.31 -9.60 -18.37
C SER A 98 -17.87 -10.74 -19.30
N ALA A 99 -17.56 -10.39 -20.54
CA ALA A 99 -17.02 -11.32 -21.55
C ALA A 99 -15.84 -10.69 -22.30
N LEU A 100 -14.86 -10.18 -21.55
CA LEU A 100 -13.66 -9.57 -22.11
C LEU A 100 -12.72 -10.62 -22.73
N ASP A 101 -11.89 -10.20 -23.68
CA ASP A 101 -10.82 -11.04 -24.22
C ASP A 101 -9.80 -11.42 -23.13
N THR A 102 -9.03 -12.49 -23.36
CA THR A 102 -8.02 -12.94 -22.41
C THR A 102 -6.86 -11.96 -22.30
N GLY A 103 -6.37 -11.71 -21.08
CA GLY A 103 -5.17 -10.89 -20.83
C GLY A 103 -5.44 -9.53 -20.21
N HIS A 104 -6.71 -9.17 -20.00
CA HIS A 104 -7.10 -7.98 -19.26
C HIS A 104 -7.02 -8.17 -17.75
N GLU A 105 -6.68 -7.11 -17.05
CA GLU A 105 -6.84 -6.98 -15.59
C GLU A 105 -8.10 -6.19 -15.29
N VAL A 106 -8.95 -6.72 -14.40
CA VAL A 106 -10.16 -6.03 -13.94
C VAL A 106 -10.11 -5.72 -12.47
N THR A 107 -10.59 -4.54 -12.08
CA THR A 107 -10.60 -4.09 -10.68
C THR A 107 -11.79 -3.18 -10.39
N SER A 108 -12.00 -2.87 -9.11
CA SER A 108 -12.95 -1.86 -8.62
C SER A 108 -14.39 -2.03 -9.12
N PRO A 109 -14.99 -3.23 -9.02
CA PRO A 109 -16.40 -3.38 -9.36
C PRO A 109 -17.25 -2.53 -8.40
N ALA A 110 -18.24 -1.84 -8.94
CA ALA A 110 -19.18 -0.97 -8.24
C ALA A 110 -20.59 -1.23 -8.75
N VAL A 111 -21.44 -1.80 -7.90
CA VAL A 111 -22.83 -2.12 -8.24
C VAL A 111 -23.67 -0.86 -8.19
N SER A 112 -24.54 -0.66 -9.18
CA SER A 112 -25.47 0.47 -9.19
C SER A 112 -26.49 0.36 -8.04
N PRO A 113 -27.05 1.47 -7.53
CA PRO A 113 -27.98 1.44 -6.40
C PRO A 113 -29.26 0.62 -6.64
N ASP A 114 -29.68 0.48 -7.91
CA ASP A 114 -30.81 -0.36 -8.33
C ASP A 114 -30.44 -1.85 -8.50
N GLY A 115 -29.17 -2.21 -8.33
CA GLY A 115 -28.65 -3.57 -8.42
C GLY A 115 -28.58 -4.11 -9.85
N CYS A 116 -28.79 -3.26 -10.86
CA CYS A 116 -29.01 -3.70 -12.22
C CYS A 116 -27.76 -3.60 -13.13
N SER A 117 -26.77 -2.80 -12.75
CA SER A 117 -25.53 -2.59 -13.50
C SER A 117 -24.32 -2.69 -12.58
N VAL A 118 -23.15 -2.98 -13.17
CA VAL A 118 -21.85 -2.95 -12.50
C VAL A 118 -20.90 -2.10 -13.33
N ALA A 119 -20.35 -1.05 -12.72
CA ALA A 119 -19.21 -0.33 -13.27
C ALA A 119 -17.91 -1.00 -12.78
N PHE A 120 -16.89 -1.10 -13.62
CA PHE A 120 -15.60 -1.69 -13.25
C PHE A 120 -14.48 -1.12 -14.13
N VAL A 121 -13.24 -1.33 -13.72
CA VAL A 121 -12.05 -0.79 -14.40
C VAL A 121 -11.32 -1.90 -15.12
N VAL A 122 -10.92 -1.66 -16.36
CA VAL A 122 -10.10 -2.56 -17.19
C VAL A 122 -8.73 -1.93 -17.41
N ASP A 123 -7.65 -2.66 -17.07
CA ASP A 123 -6.24 -2.30 -17.27
C ASP A 123 -5.80 -0.93 -16.70
N LEU A 124 -6.55 -0.42 -15.71
CA LEU A 124 -6.48 0.97 -15.23
C LEU A 124 -6.64 2.00 -16.37
N ALA A 125 -7.22 1.62 -17.51
CA ALA A 125 -7.28 2.43 -18.73
C ALA A 125 -8.69 2.94 -19.02
N ALA A 126 -9.71 2.16 -18.65
CA ALA A 126 -11.08 2.54 -18.92
C ALA A 126 -12.08 2.03 -17.89
N VAL A 127 -13.18 2.76 -17.75
CA VAL A 127 -14.37 2.31 -17.02
C VAL A 127 -15.29 1.58 -17.99
N HIS A 128 -15.75 0.40 -17.60
CA HIS A 128 -16.72 -0.41 -18.31
C HIS A 128 -18.00 -0.53 -17.47
N VAL A 129 -19.15 -0.66 -18.13
CA VAL A 129 -20.43 -0.93 -17.47
C VAL A 129 -21.10 -2.16 -18.08
N VAL A 130 -21.49 -3.12 -17.25
CA VAL A 130 -22.20 -4.33 -17.65
C VAL A 130 -23.50 -4.50 -16.87
N ARG A 131 -24.48 -5.17 -17.47
CA ARG A 131 -25.76 -5.48 -16.82
C ARG A 131 -25.65 -6.74 -15.96
N VAL A 132 -26.24 -6.70 -14.77
CA VAL A 132 -26.24 -7.84 -13.84
C VAL A 132 -27.05 -9.02 -14.37
N ASP A 133 -28.05 -8.79 -15.23
CA ASP A 133 -28.85 -9.84 -15.87
C ASP A 133 -28.14 -10.53 -17.05
N GLY A 134 -27.07 -9.94 -17.60
CA GLY A 134 -26.25 -10.51 -18.68
C GLY A 134 -26.82 -10.34 -20.09
N GLY A 135 -27.64 -9.31 -20.31
CA GLY A 135 -28.34 -9.07 -21.59
C GLY A 135 -27.69 -8.10 -22.59
N ASP A 136 -26.79 -7.22 -22.14
CA ASP A 136 -26.17 -6.17 -22.98
C ASP A 136 -24.64 -6.31 -23.07
N ALA A 137 -24.06 -5.79 -24.16
CA ALA A 137 -22.62 -5.72 -24.34
C ALA A 137 -21.95 -4.79 -23.31
N ASP A 138 -20.72 -5.12 -22.93
CA ASP A 138 -19.86 -4.29 -22.07
C ASP A 138 -19.71 -2.89 -22.69
N LEU A 139 -20.27 -1.86 -22.03
CA LEU A 139 -20.17 -0.48 -22.48
C LEU A 139 -18.84 0.13 -22.02
N LEU A 140 -17.95 0.42 -22.97
CA LEU A 140 -16.76 1.23 -22.74
C LEU A 140 -17.15 2.70 -22.51
N VAL A 141 -16.77 3.25 -21.36
CA VAL A 141 -16.94 4.65 -21.00
C VAL A 141 -15.57 5.36 -21.10
N ALA A 142 -15.21 5.76 -22.32
CA ALA A 142 -13.94 6.43 -22.57
C ALA A 142 -14.06 7.94 -22.31
N ASP A 143 -13.24 8.47 -21.41
CA ASP A 143 -13.03 9.91 -21.19
C ASP A 143 -11.74 10.42 -21.86
N GLY A 144 -10.90 9.49 -22.34
CA GLY A 144 -9.59 9.70 -22.93
C GLY A 144 -8.46 9.91 -21.92
N SER A 145 -8.69 9.63 -20.64
CA SER A 145 -7.62 9.68 -19.63
C SER A 145 -6.64 8.55 -19.90
N ASP A 146 -5.34 8.75 -19.65
CA ASP A 146 -4.40 7.64 -19.74
C ASP A 146 -4.70 6.61 -18.65
N PHE A 147 -5.09 7.04 -17.46
CA PHE A 147 -5.44 6.12 -16.40
C PHE A 147 -6.71 6.50 -15.66
N VAL A 148 -7.42 5.48 -15.19
CA VAL A 148 -8.65 5.61 -14.41
C VAL A 148 -8.72 4.59 -13.27
N THR A 149 -9.38 4.95 -12.18
CA THR A 149 -9.69 4.03 -11.07
C THR A 149 -10.88 4.47 -10.23
N ASP A 150 -11.35 3.62 -9.33
CA ASP A 150 -12.37 3.92 -8.32
C ASP A 150 -13.71 4.50 -8.86
N PRO A 151 -14.41 3.81 -9.76
CA PRO A 151 -15.77 4.19 -10.14
C PRO A 151 -16.73 4.13 -8.94
N ALA A 152 -17.62 5.12 -8.82
CA ALA A 152 -18.61 5.21 -7.76
C ALA A 152 -19.92 5.82 -8.27
N TRP A 153 -21.03 5.12 -8.04
CA TRP A 153 -22.38 5.56 -8.40
C TRP A 153 -22.92 6.59 -7.42
N SER A 154 -23.65 7.59 -7.91
CA SER A 154 -24.51 8.43 -7.08
C SER A 154 -25.65 7.58 -6.48
N PRO A 155 -26.21 7.96 -5.32
CA PRO A 155 -27.25 7.15 -4.66
C PRO A 155 -28.54 7.01 -5.48
N ASP A 156 -28.81 7.96 -6.37
CA ASP A 156 -29.94 7.94 -7.30
C ASP A 156 -29.65 7.21 -8.63
N GLY A 157 -28.42 6.72 -8.81
CA GLY A 157 -27.97 5.99 -10.00
C GLY A 157 -27.86 6.85 -11.27
N ARG A 158 -27.97 8.18 -11.16
CA ARG A 158 -27.95 9.09 -12.32
C ARG A 158 -26.56 9.52 -12.74
N GLU A 159 -25.58 9.36 -11.86
CA GLU A 159 -24.21 9.78 -12.09
C GLU A 159 -23.23 8.69 -11.67
N LEU A 160 -22.14 8.60 -12.42
CA LEU A 160 -20.97 7.80 -12.11
C LEU A 160 -19.76 8.73 -12.06
N VAL A 161 -18.93 8.60 -11.03
CA VAL A 161 -17.67 9.34 -10.91
C VAL A 161 -16.49 8.39 -10.79
N TRP A 162 -15.32 8.78 -11.25
CA TRP A 162 -14.07 8.04 -11.05
C TRP A 162 -12.87 9.00 -10.96
N GLN A 163 -11.73 8.48 -10.51
CA GLN A 163 -10.46 9.20 -10.55
C GLN A 163 -9.80 8.99 -11.92
N GLY A 164 -9.25 10.05 -12.51
CA GLY A 164 -8.44 10.01 -13.73
C GLY A 164 -7.10 10.74 -13.57
N TRP A 165 -6.08 10.32 -14.32
CA TRP A 165 -4.80 11.03 -14.45
C TRP A 165 -4.12 10.69 -15.79
N ASP A 166 -3.17 11.54 -16.19
CA ASP A 166 -2.53 11.50 -17.51
C ASP A 166 -1.00 11.51 -17.37
N VAL A 167 -0.29 10.87 -18.31
CA VAL A 167 1.18 10.87 -18.34
C VAL A 167 1.71 12.30 -18.61
N PRO A 168 2.88 12.68 -18.05
CA PRO A 168 3.82 11.87 -17.29
C PRO A 168 3.54 11.83 -15.77
N ASN A 169 2.39 12.35 -15.33
CA ASN A 169 2.08 12.41 -13.90
C ASN A 169 1.67 11.03 -13.36
N MET A 170 2.12 10.71 -12.16
CA MET A 170 1.48 9.65 -11.37
C MET A 170 0.23 10.21 -10.67
N SER A 171 -0.63 9.33 -10.15
CA SER A 171 -1.88 9.74 -9.48
C SER A 171 -1.67 10.68 -8.28
N TRP A 172 -0.51 10.60 -7.61
CA TRP A 172 -0.10 11.45 -6.50
C TRP A 172 0.64 12.75 -6.91
N ASP A 173 0.90 12.92 -8.20
CA ASP A 173 1.44 14.16 -8.76
C ASP A 173 0.29 15.10 -9.09
N GLU A 174 -0.54 14.68 -10.05
CA GLU A 174 -1.73 15.38 -10.50
C GLU A 174 -2.80 14.36 -10.89
N SER A 175 -4.00 14.52 -10.36
CA SER A 175 -5.16 13.69 -10.72
C SER A 175 -6.44 14.50 -10.56
N PHE A 176 -7.52 14.01 -11.19
CA PHE A 176 -8.79 14.71 -11.28
C PHE A 176 -9.97 13.76 -11.15
N THR A 177 -11.14 14.34 -10.89
CA THR A 177 -12.40 13.60 -10.91
C THR A 177 -12.99 13.64 -12.31
N VAL A 178 -13.54 12.53 -12.75
CA VAL A 178 -14.31 12.43 -14.00
C VAL A 178 -15.74 12.12 -13.62
N ARG A 179 -16.70 12.75 -14.31
CA ARG A 179 -18.13 12.64 -14.04
C ARG A 179 -18.85 12.21 -15.30
N TRP A 180 -19.79 11.30 -15.19
CA TRP A 180 -20.59 10.84 -16.31
C TRP A 180 -22.03 10.58 -15.88
N SER A 181 -22.98 11.01 -16.71
CA SER A 181 -24.40 10.71 -16.53
C SER A 181 -24.83 9.70 -17.61
N PRO A 182 -25.02 8.42 -17.26
CA PRO A 182 -25.38 7.40 -18.25
C PRO A 182 -26.69 7.71 -18.98
N LEU A 183 -27.61 8.41 -18.32
CA LEU A 183 -28.96 8.70 -18.84
C LEU A 183 -29.00 9.93 -19.75
N SER A 184 -28.01 10.82 -19.71
CA SER A 184 -27.99 12.04 -20.52
C SER A 184 -27.51 11.82 -21.94
N GLY A 185 -26.85 10.69 -22.23
CA GLY A 185 -26.21 10.43 -23.52
C GLY A 185 -25.00 11.35 -23.80
N THR A 186 -24.51 12.05 -22.77
CA THR A 186 -23.34 12.94 -22.89
C THR A 186 -22.05 12.16 -22.67
N GLN A 187 -20.96 12.66 -23.25
CA GLN A 187 -19.63 12.15 -22.97
C GLN A 187 -19.23 12.41 -21.51
N PRO A 188 -18.35 11.59 -20.91
CA PRO A 188 -17.76 11.88 -19.62
C PRO A 188 -17.07 13.24 -19.60
N GLU A 189 -17.22 13.97 -18.50
CA GLU A 189 -16.60 15.27 -18.25
C GLU A 189 -15.44 15.12 -17.25
N ARG A 190 -14.24 15.51 -17.67
CA ARG A 190 -13.08 15.62 -16.77
C ARG A 190 -13.16 16.94 -16.00
N VAL A 191 -12.94 16.88 -14.69
CA VAL A 191 -12.98 18.03 -13.79
C VAL A 191 -11.58 18.25 -13.18
N PRO A 192 -10.63 18.81 -13.96
CA PRO A 192 -9.28 19.05 -13.46
C PRO A 192 -9.27 20.15 -12.38
N PRO A 193 -8.37 20.05 -11.39
CA PRO A 193 -8.18 21.11 -10.42
C PRO A 193 -7.58 22.36 -11.06
N THR A 194 -7.75 23.52 -10.40
CA THR A 194 -7.22 24.81 -10.88
C THR A 194 -5.72 24.99 -10.64
N ALA A 195 -5.10 24.12 -9.87
CA ALA A 195 -3.68 24.10 -9.56
C ALA A 195 -3.18 22.64 -9.44
N PRO A 196 -1.88 22.37 -9.61
CA PRO A 196 -1.30 21.04 -9.45
C PRO A 196 -1.58 20.43 -8.07
N GLN A 197 -2.41 19.40 -8.04
CA GLN A 197 -2.78 18.66 -6.84
C GLN A 197 -3.26 17.26 -7.23
N GLN A 198 -3.29 16.34 -6.27
CA GLN A 198 -3.97 15.06 -6.44
C GLN A 198 -5.40 15.12 -5.91
N VAL A 199 -6.29 14.36 -6.54
CA VAL A 199 -7.66 14.09 -6.10
C VAL A 199 -7.91 12.59 -6.24
N GLN A 200 -8.32 11.93 -5.17
CA GLN A 200 -8.49 10.48 -5.13
C GLN A 200 -9.74 10.05 -4.35
N GLN A 201 -10.13 8.79 -4.52
CA GLN A 201 -11.23 8.14 -3.82
C GLN A 201 -12.59 8.89 -3.92
N PRO A 202 -13.01 9.39 -5.11
CA PRO A 202 -14.29 10.09 -5.25
C PRO A 202 -15.47 9.14 -4.98
N ARG A 203 -16.34 9.50 -4.04
CA ARG A 203 -17.52 8.69 -3.66
C ARG A 203 -18.67 9.54 -3.15
N PHE A 204 -19.88 9.04 -3.28
CA PHE A 204 -21.07 9.72 -2.76
C PHE A 204 -21.46 9.22 -1.37
N SER A 205 -21.95 10.13 -0.52
CA SER A 205 -22.73 9.77 0.67
C SER A 205 -24.21 9.60 0.32
N THR A 206 -24.98 9.04 1.25
CA THR A 206 -26.42 8.74 1.11
C THR A 206 -27.29 9.96 0.80
N ASP A 207 -26.85 11.16 1.18
CA ASP A 207 -27.49 12.44 0.89
C ASP A 207 -27.15 13.01 -0.50
N GLY A 208 -26.30 12.32 -1.28
CA GLY A 208 -25.87 12.72 -2.61
C GLY A 208 -24.66 13.67 -2.65
N ALA A 209 -24.07 14.03 -1.51
CA ALA A 209 -22.85 14.84 -1.50
C ALA A 209 -21.65 14.05 -2.03
N LEU A 210 -20.77 14.71 -2.79
CA LEU A 210 -19.53 14.11 -3.30
C LEU A 210 -18.42 14.29 -2.27
N TRP A 211 -17.76 13.19 -1.92
CA TRP A 211 -16.60 13.16 -1.04
C TRP A 211 -15.38 12.67 -1.80
N ASP A 212 -14.23 13.25 -1.51
CA ASP A 212 -12.94 12.85 -2.06
C ASP A 212 -11.81 13.16 -1.07
N VAL A 213 -10.59 12.79 -1.43
CA VAL A 213 -9.37 13.22 -0.72
C VAL A 213 -8.52 14.02 -1.69
N SER A 214 -8.01 15.17 -1.23
CA SER A 214 -7.13 16.01 -2.04
C SER A 214 -6.02 16.62 -1.20
N ASP A 215 -4.84 16.80 -1.81
CA ASP A 215 -3.70 17.50 -1.19
C ASP A 215 -3.69 19.02 -1.46
N SER A 216 -4.83 19.59 -1.82
CA SER A 216 -5.00 21.04 -2.08
C SER A 216 -4.57 21.97 -0.94
N THR A 217 -4.56 21.49 0.31
CA THR A 217 -4.08 22.21 1.50
C THR A 217 -2.57 22.04 1.74
N GLY A 218 -1.91 21.23 0.91
CA GLY A 218 -0.56 20.71 1.11
C GLY A 218 -0.51 19.35 1.83
N TRP A 219 -1.67 18.83 2.27
CA TRP A 219 -1.84 17.53 2.91
C TRP A 219 -3.10 16.85 2.38
N LEU A 220 -3.09 15.53 2.20
CA LEU A 220 -4.25 14.73 1.82
C LEU A 220 -5.33 14.87 2.89
N ASN A 221 -6.26 15.79 2.67
CA ASN A 221 -7.41 15.99 3.55
C ASN A 221 -8.69 15.62 2.81
N ILE A 222 -9.68 15.18 3.58
CA ILE A 222 -10.99 14.78 3.05
C ILE A 222 -11.80 16.03 2.76
N ARG A 223 -12.48 16.04 1.61
CA ARG A 223 -13.39 17.10 1.22
C ARG A 223 -14.81 16.57 1.05
N ARG A 224 -15.78 17.46 1.27
CA ARG A 224 -17.19 17.30 0.92
C ARG A 224 -17.57 18.43 -0.02
N ASP A 225 -18.07 18.09 -1.21
CA ASP A 225 -18.44 19.03 -2.27
C ASP A 225 -17.33 20.06 -2.55
N GLY A 226 -16.08 19.58 -2.61
CA GLY A 226 -14.88 20.38 -2.85
C GLY A 226 -14.37 21.20 -1.66
N ARG A 227 -15.02 21.13 -0.49
CA ARG A 227 -14.59 21.84 0.73
C ARG A 227 -13.93 20.90 1.73
N THR A 228 -12.74 21.25 2.19
CA THR A 228 -12.01 20.50 3.22
C THR A 228 -12.82 20.41 4.51
N VAL A 229 -13.00 19.18 5.01
CA VAL A 229 -13.77 18.88 6.24
C VAL A 229 -12.93 19.10 7.49
N LEU A 230 -11.67 18.70 7.45
CA LEU A 230 -10.68 18.91 8.50
C LEU A 230 -9.34 19.28 7.86
N ASP A 231 -8.96 20.54 8.02
CA ASP A 231 -7.66 21.06 7.57
C ASP A 231 -6.63 20.82 8.68
N GLU A 232 -5.75 19.85 8.46
CA GLU A 232 -4.68 19.51 9.39
C GLU A 232 -3.44 18.98 8.68
N ARG A 233 -2.31 19.03 9.40
CA ARG A 233 -1.00 18.58 8.91
C ARG A 233 -0.77 17.09 9.15
N HIS A 234 -1.75 16.29 8.75
CA HIS A 234 -1.71 14.83 8.80
C HIS A 234 -2.36 14.29 7.53
N GLU A 235 -1.81 13.21 6.96
CA GLU A 235 -2.41 12.59 5.78
C GLU A 235 -3.64 11.76 6.20
N HIS A 236 -4.74 11.92 5.48
CA HIS A 236 -5.93 11.09 5.65
C HIS A 236 -5.94 9.86 4.75
N ALA A 237 -5.06 9.80 3.75
CA ALA A 237 -4.95 8.71 2.78
C ALA A 237 -3.48 8.38 2.47
N GLY A 238 -3.26 7.30 1.71
CA GLY A 238 -1.94 6.93 1.18
C GLY A 238 -1.80 7.26 -0.31
N PRO A 239 -0.63 6.97 -0.90
CA PRO A 239 -0.41 7.07 -2.34
C PRO A 239 -1.25 6.04 -3.10
N GLY A 240 -1.80 6.45 -4.25
CA GLY A 240 -2.64 5.63 -5.13
C GLY A 240 -1.84 4.62 -5.98
N TRP A 241 -1.13 3.68 -5.34
CA TRP A 241 -0.43 2.55 -6.01
C TRP A 241 -1.34 1.50 -6.62
N GLY A 242 -2.61 1.53 -6.27
CA GLY A 242 -3.59 0.57 -6.72
C GLY A 242 -5.01 0.99 -6.34
N PRO A 243 -6.00 0.28 -6.89
CA PRO A 243 -7.40 0.64 -6.77
C PRO A 243 -7.97 0.48 -5.35
N GLY A 244 -9.18 1.00 -5.20
CA GLY A 244 -10.14 0.66 -4.15
C GLY A 244 -9.73 1.08 -2.76
N GLN A 245 -8.84 2.06 -2.63
CA GLN A 245 -8.50 2.60 -1.31
C GLN A 245 -9.75 3.19 -0.65
N ARG A 246 -9.98 2.83 0.61
CA ARG A 246 -11.03 3.39 1.47
C ARG A 246 -10.38 3.90 2.75
N SER A 247 -9.96 5.15 2.68
CA SER A 247 -9.30 5.85 3.78
C SER A 247 -10.26 6.60 4.72
N PHE A 248 -11.52 6.67 4.32
CA PHE A 248 -12.62 7.25 5.10
C PHE A 248 -13.95 6.54 4.81
N ALA A 249 -14.93 6.75 5.69
CA ALA A 249 -16.32 6.39 5.47
C ALA A 249 -17.24 7.42 6.16
N VAL A 250 -18.37 7.72 5.53
CA VAL A 250 -19.34 8.71 6.02
C VAL A 250 -20.47 7.99 6.75
N SER A 251 -20.96 8.55 7.86
CA SER A 251 -22.11 7.98 8.58
C SER A 251 -23.38 8.00 7.71
N PRO A 252 -24.35 7.09 7.93
CA PRO A 252 -25.55 7.01 7.10
C PRO A 252 -26.39 8.29 7.02
N ASP A 253 -26.28 9.17 8.02
CA ASP A 253 -26.94 10.48 8.10
C ASP A 253 -26.10 11.64 7.54
N GLY A 254 -24.86 11.38 7.10
CA GLY A 254 -23.94 12.41 6.59
C GLY A 254 -23.37 13.37 7.65
N ALA A 255 -23.67 13.16 8.93
CA ALA A 255 -23.29 14.07 10.01
C ALA A 255 -21.84 13.87 10.49
N ARG A 256 -21.28 12.67 10.31
CA ARG A 256 -19.95 12.29 10.75
C ARG A 256 -19.16 11.62 9.64
N VAL A 257 -17.84 11.79 9.66
CA VAL A 257 -16.91 11.01 8.84
C VAL A 257 -15.90 10.33 9.75
N VAL A 258 -15.72 9.03 9.57
CA VAL A 258 -14.59 8.29 10.16
C VAL A 258 -13.46 8.25 9.14
N LEU A 259 -12.23 8.54 9.57
CA LEU A 259 -11.07 8.59 8.70
C LEU A 259 -9.83 7.98 9.36
N ASN A 260 -8.94 7.48 8.51
CA ASN A 260 -7.58 7.14 8.88
C ASN A 260 -6.80 8.45 9.02
N ARG A 261 -6.01 8.61 10.08
CA ARG A 261 -5.05 9.70 10.22
C ARG A 261 -3.65 9.11 10.36
N ASN A 262 -2.74 9.55 9.50
CA ASN A 262 -1.33 9.18 9.53
C ASN A 262 -0.49 10.26 10.22
N GLU A 263 0.04 9.93 11.40
CA GLU A 263 0.92 10.80 12.20
C GLU A 263 2.37 10.28 12.06
N SER A 264 3.07 10.69 11.01
CA SER A 264 4.46 10.28 10.74
C SER A 264 4.68 8.75 10.76
N GLY A 265 3.75 8.01 10.15
CA GLY A 265 3.75 6.56 10.08
C GLY A 265 2.91 5.88 11.17
N PHE A 266 2.46 6.62 12.20
CA PHE A 266 1.60 6.09 13.25
C PHE A 266 0.13 6.34 12.93
N GLY A 267 -0.64 5.27 12.77
CA GLY A 267 -2.06 5.39 12.48
C GLY A 267 -2.93 5.76 13.68
N ARG A 268 -3.96 6.56 13.42
CA ARG A 268 -5.14 6.78 14.27
C ARG A 268 -6.41 6.56 13.45
N LEU A 269 -7.45 6.07 14.12
CA LEU A 269 -8.82 6.12 13.62
C LEU A 269 -9.51 7.29 14.32
N VAL A 270 -9.98 8.27 13.57
CA VAL A 270 -10.64 9.46 14.12
C VAL A 270 -12.00 9.66 13.48
N VAL A 271 -12.91 10.27 14.23
CA VAL A 271 -14.24 10.64 13.78
C VAL A 271 -14.36 12.15 13.85
N VAL A 272 -14.82 12.76 12.77
CA VAL A 272 -15.06 14.21 12.67
C VAL A 272 -16.56 14.45 12.56
N ASP A 273 -17.09 15.30 13.43
CA ASP A 273 -18.41 15.89 13.26
C ASP A 273 -18.35 16.97 12.18
N VAL A 274 -19.11 16.79 11.10
CA VAL A 274 -18.99 17.61 9.90
C VAL A 274 -19.48 19.04 10.12
N SER A 275 -20.40 19.25 11.06
CA SER A 275 -21.00 20.55 11.32
C SER A 275 -20.16 21.43 12.24
N THR A 276 -19.50 20.81 13.22
CA THR A 276 -18.75 21.50 14.26
C THR A 276 -17.23 21.44 14.06
N GLY A 277 -16.75 20.48 13.25
CA GLY A 277 -15.32 20.17 13.13
C GLY A 277 -14.75 19.46 14.36
N ALA A 278 -15.58 19.03 15.31
CA ALA A 278 -15.12 18.33 16.50
C ALA A 278 -14.51 16.96 16.12
N VAL A 279 -13.30 16.68 16.63
CA VAL A 279 -12.56 15.46 16.33
C VAL A 279 -12.50 14.57 17.57
N THR A 280 -12.81 13.28 17.39
CA THR A 280 -12.68 12.25 18.43
C THR A 280 -11.76 11.14 17.95
N GLU A 281 -10.69 10.84 18.70
CA GLU A 281 -9.88 9.64 18.47
C GLU A 281 -10.61 8.40 18.97
N VAL A 282 -10.85 7.44 18.07
CA VAL A 282 -11.53 6.18 18.38
C VAL A 282 -10.54 5.07 18.71
N ALA A 283 -9.45 4.97 17.96
CA ALA A 283 -8.48 3.89 18.14
C ALA A 283 -7.07 4.26 17.66
N LYS A 284 -6.07 3.59 18.25
CA LYS A 284 -4.68 3.61 17.80
C LYS A 284 -4.36 2.39 16.94
N GLY A 285 -3.51 2.61 15.94
CA GLY A 285 -3.09 1.63 14.95
C GLY A 285 -3.41 2.10 13.54
N VAL A 286 -2.72 1.52 12.56
CA VAL A 286 -2.99 1.77 11.16
C VAL A 286 -4.30 1.09 10.79
N HIS A 287 -5.17 1.86 10.14
CA HIS A 287 -6.45 1.39 9.63
C HIS A 287 -6.50 1.56 8.12
N GLY A 288 -7.36 0.77 7.47
CA GLY A 288 -7.58 0.80 6.03
C GLY A 288 -8.92 0.17 5.70
N GLN A 289 -9.39 0.38 4.48
CA GLN A 289 -10.63 -0.22 4.00
C GLN A 289 -11.87 0.09 4.86
N LEU A 290 -12.00 1.36 5.26
CA LEU A 290 -13.15 1.81 6.05
C LEU A 290 -14.47 1.69 5.27
N ARG A 291 -15.53 1.23 5.95
CA ARG A 291 -16.93 1.27 5.49
C ARG A 291 -17.82 1.56 6.67
N TRP A 292 -18.93 2.25 6.45
CA TRP A 292 -19.91 2.54 7.49
C TRP A 292 -21.30 2.15 7.01
N VAL A 293 -21.91 1.15 7.66
CA VAL A 293 -23.28 0.69 7.37
C VAL A 293 -24.06 0.61 8.68
N GLY A 294 -25.20 1.31 8.73
CA GLY A 294 -25.99 1.44 9.94
C GLY A 294 -25.14 1.98 11.10
N TYR A 295 -25.11 1.22 12.20
CA TYR A 295 -24.34 1.58 13.39
C TYR A 295 -22.94 0.97 13.43
N ARG A 296 -22.41 0.45 12.32
CA ARG A 296 -21.11 -0.23 12.30
C ARG A 296 -20.13 0.36 11.32
N VAL A 297 -18.89 0.47 11.79
CA VAL A 297 -17.73 0.76 10.95
C VAL A 297 -16.86 -0.49 10.85
N THR A 298 -16.63 -0.99 9.64
CA THR A 298 -15.65 -2.08 9.42
C THR A 298 -14.33 -1.51 8.92
N ALA A 299 -13.24 -2.19 9.24
CA ALA A 299 -11.89 -1.78 8.86
C ALA A 299 -10.93 -2.97 8.83
N LEU A 300 -9.88 -2.87 8.03
CA LEU A 300 -8.61 -3.52 8.36
C LEU A 300 -7.91 -2.70 9.45
N ARG A 301 -7.33 -3.39 10.43
CA ARG A 301 -6.56 -2.81 11.52
C ARG A 301 -5.25 -3.56 11.69
N THR A 302 -4.15 -2.84 11.86
CA THR A 302 -2.81 -3.41 12.09
C THR A 302 -1.94 -2.46 12.91
N GLY A 303 -0.80 -2.92 13.40
CA GLY A 303 0.11 -2.15 14.25
C GLY A 303 1.43 -2.87 14.49
N GLY A 304 2.45 -2.16 14.99
CA GLY A 304 3.75 -2.76 15.33
C GLY A 304 3.63 -3.92 16.32
N ARG A 305 2.64 -3.86 17.21
CA ARG A 305 2.27 -4.93 18.16
C ARG A 305 0.94 -5.63 17.86
N THR A 306 0.31 -5.33 16.73
CA THR A 306 -1.04 -5.80 16.40
C THR A 306 -1.02 -6.51 15.06
N PRO A 307 -1.07 -7.85 15.03
CA PRO A 307 -1.35 -8.62 13.81
C PRO A 307 -2.50 -8.04 13.00
N THR A 308 -2.41 -8.09 11.67
CA THR A 308 -3.48 -7.57 10.81
C THR A 308 -4.80 -8.30 11.06
N GLN A 309 -5.85 -7.52 11.29
CA GLN A 309 -7.19 -7.95 11.66
C GLN A 309 -8.23 -7.27 10.77
N ALA A 310 -9.29 -8.00 10.41
CA ALA A 310 -10.56 -7.39 10.03
C ALA A 310 -11.37 -7.14 11.31
N VAL A 311 -11.90 -5.93 11.47
CA VAL A 311 -12.61 -5.51 12.69
C VAL A 311 -13.92 -4.82 12.35
N ALA A 312 -14.86 -4.83 13.30
CA ALA A 312 -16.06 -4.01 13.31
C ALA A 312 -16.13 -3.19 14.59
N TYR A 313 -16.48 -1.92 14.47
CA TYR A 313 -16.70 -0.99 15.57
C TYR A 313 -18.20 -0.68 15.69
N ASP A 314 -18.75 -0.75 16.90
CA ASP A 314 -20.11 -0.31 17.20
C ASP A 314 -20.13 1.19 17.53
N THR A 315 -20.93 1.95 16.78
CA THR A 315 -21.03 3.41 16.85
C THR A 315 -22.23 3.93 17.67
N ASN A 316 -23.09 3.03 18.18
CA ASN A 316 -24.26 3.40 19.01
C ASN A 316 -23.89 3.79 20.45
N ALA A 317 -22.64 3.61 20.84
CA ALA A 317 -22.16 3.97 22.17
C ALA A 317 -21.99 5.50 22.28
N ASP A 318 -23.09 6.23 22.44
CA ASP A 318 -23.05 7.68 22.66
C ASP A 318 -22.20 8.01 23.91
N GLY A 319 -21.07 8.68 23.70
CA GLY A 319 -20.17 9.13 24.77
C GLY A 319 -19.25 8.06 25.37
N ALA A 320 -19.30 6.80 24.91
CA ALA A 320 -18.36 5.75 25.30
C ALA A 320 -17.47 5.34 24.11
N ALA A 321 -16.26 4.82 24.40
CA ALA A 321 -15.37 4.32 23.36
C ALA A 321 -16.08 3.25 22.52
N TRP A 322 -15.99 3.34 21.19
CA TRP A 322 -16.61 2.37 20.29
C TRP A 322 -16.14 0.96 20.63
N PHE A 323 -17.08 0.04 20.83
CA PHE A 323 -16.75 -1.35 21.10
C PHE A 323 -16.24 -2.00 19.81
N ARG A 324 -15.06 -2.65 19.89
CA ARG A 324 -14.43 -3.31 18.74
C ARG A 324 -14.58 -4.82 18.84
N THR A 325 -15.10 -5.42 17.77
CA THR A 325 -15.11 -6.86 17.53
C THR A 325 -14.07 -7.23 16.48
N THR A 326 -13.25 -8.23 16.74
CA THR A 326 -12.38 -8.83 15.72
C THR A 326 -13.17 -9.87 14.92
N LEU A 327 -13.23 -9.69 13.61
CA LEU A 327 -13.97 -10.55 12.68
C LEU A 327 -13.08 -11.66 12.11
N ALA A 328 -11.83 -11.33 11.79
CA ALA A 328 -10.84 -12.27 11.29
C ALA A 328 -9.42 -11.79 11.65
N VAL A 329 -8.51 -12.74 11.83
CA VAL A 329 -7.07 -12.49 12.01
C VAL A 329 -6.31 -13.07 10.81
N GLY A 330 -5.36 -12.31 10.28
CA GLY A 330 -4.52 -12.74 9.16
C GLY A 330 -3.38 -13.67 9.61
N PRO A 331 -2.46 -13.20 10.45
CA PRO A 331 -1.38 -14.02 10.98
C PRO A 331 -1.90 -15.19 11.85
N VAL A 332 -1.10 -16.25 11.95
CA VAL A 332 -1.44 -17.43 12.76
C VAL A 332 -1.41 -17.14 14.26
N ALA A 333 -2.10 -17.97 15.06
CA ALA A 333 -2.28 -17.74 16.49
C ALA A 333 -0.96 -17.81 17.30
N GLU A 334 0.05 -18.50 16.78
CA GLU A 334 1.38 -18.68 17.37
C GLU A 334 2.11 -17.35 17.58
N TRP A 335 1.73 -16.28 16.88
CA TRP A 335 2.25 -14.94 17.13
C TRP A 335 1.97 -14.43 18.56
N SER A 336 0.90 -14.93 19.20
CA SER A 336 0.61 -14.63 20.62
C SER A 336 1.63 -15.21 21.60
N GLN A 337 2.44 -16.18 21.17
CA GLN A 337 3.47 -16.82 21.99
C GLN A 337 4.81 -16.09 21.96
N VAL A 338 4.94 -15.06 21.11
CA VAL A 338 6.18 -14.29 20.91
C VAL A 338 5.93 -12.77 20.99
N GLU A 339 4.90 -12.35 21.73
CA GLU A 339 4.49 -10.94 21.88
C GLU A 339 5.57 -10.05 22.52
N GLU A 340 6.54 -10.64 23.20
CA GLU A 340 7.73 -9.96 23.73
C GLU A 340 8.65 -9.41 22.64
N HIS A 341 8.59 -9.99 21.43
CA HIS A 341 9.38 -9.57 20.28
C HIS A 341 8.65 -8.57 19.38
N LEU A 342 7.32 -8.48 19.48
CA LEU A 342 6.52 -7.47 18.79
C LEU A 342 6.72 -6.12 19.47
N VAL A 343 7.48 -5.21 18.88
CA VAL A 343 7.83 -3.92 19.52
C VAL A 343 7.08 -2.77 18.87
N GLU A 344 6.68 -1.80 19.69
CA GLU A 344 6.25 -0.50 19.18
C GLU A 344 7.50 0.31 18.86
N PRO A 345 7.66 0.85 17.63
CA PRO A 345 8.84 1.60 17.26
C PRO A 345 8.87 2.98 17.93
N GLU A 346 10.08 3.49 18.13
CA GLU A 346 10.32 4.89 18.51
C GLU A 346 10.36 5.77 17.26
N LEU A 347 9.65 6.91 17.26
CA LEU A 347 9.81 7.94 16.23
C LEU A 347 11.03 8.80 16.58
N ILE A 348 11.98 8.88 15.65
CA ILE A 348 13.08 9.84 15.72
C ILE A 348 12.98 10.83 14.56
N GLU A 349 13.42 12.06 14.78
CA GLU A 349 13.56 13.08 13.73
C GLU A 349 15.02 13.46 13.57
N VAL A 350 15.52 13.31 12.34
CA VAL A 350 16.93 13.56 12.01
C VAL A 350 17.03 14.86 11.22
N SER A 351 17.91 15.77 11.67
CA SER A 351 18.23 16.96 10.89
C SER A 351 19.35 16.65 9.90
N THR A 352 19.11 16.87 8.62
CA THR A 352 20.15 16.74 7.59
C THR A 352 21.04 17.99 7.55
N TYR A 353 22.23 17.87 6.97
CA TYR A 353 23.14 19.01 6.81
C TYR A 353 22.51 20.16 5.96
N GLN A 354 21.50 19.84 5.15
CA GLN A 354 20.74 20.78 4.32
C GLN A 354 19.52 21.37 5.07
N GLY A 355 19.35 21.09 6.36
CA GLY A 355 18.27 21.62 7.19
C GLY A 355 16.91 20.92 7.02
N ALA A 356 16.84 19.82 6.26
CA ALA A 356 15.63 19.00 6.18
C ALA A 356 15.46 18.18 7.47
N ARG A 357 14.21 17.94 7.88
CA ARG A 357 13.88 17.01 8.96
C ARG A 357 13.39 15.70 8.35
N VAL A 358 14.06 14.60 8.68
CA VAL A 358 13.83 13.25 8.15
C VAL A 358 13.30 12.39 9.29
N PRO A 359 12.01 12.03 9.28
CA PRO A 359 11.43 11.12 10.24
C PRO A 359 11.94 9.70 10.03
N ALA A 360 12.14 8.96 11.12
CA ALA A 360 12.45 7.53 11.04
C ALA A 360 11.83 6.77 12.22
N ARG A 361 11.47 5.51 11.97
CA ARG A 361 10.95 4.59 12.99
C ARG A 361 12.05 3.62 13.38
N ALA A 362 12.33 3.52 14.67
CA ALA A 362 13.34 2.64 15.23
C ALA A 362 12.66 1.48 15.98
N TYR A 363 12.69 0.30 15.39
CA TYR A 363 12.26 -0.94 16.02
C TYR A 363 13.45 -1.52 16.78
N ARG A 364 13.40 -1.48 18.11
CA ARG A 364 14.53 -1.87 18.97
C ARG A 364 14.19 -3.12 19.78
N PRO A 365 15.10 -4.09 19.93
CA PRO A 365 14.88 -5.28 20.76
C PRO A 365 14.39 -4.90 22.14
N ALA A 366 13.43 -5.62 22.74
CA ALA A 366 12.98 -5.30 24.10
C ALA A 366 14.11 -5.48 25.16
N ASP A 367 15.03 -6.42 24.90
CA ASP A 367 16.17 -6.73 25.76
C ASP A 367 17.27 -5.65 25.68
N PRO A 368 17.60 -4.97 26.80
CA PRO A 368 18.69 -3.99 26.86
C PRO A 368 20.07 -4.57 26.54
N VAL A 369 20.33 -5.84 26.85
CA VAL A 369 21.63 -6.48 26.56
C VAL A 369 21.80 -6.61 25.04
N ALA A 370 20.77 -7.11 24.36
CA ALA A 370 20.74 -7.17 22.90
C ALA A 370 20.89 -5.79 22.25
N ARG A 371 20.25 -4.73 22.80
CA ARG A 371 20.44 -3.35 22.33
C ARG A 371 21.89 -2.88 22.44
N ALA A 372 22.57 -3.24 23.53
CA ALA A 372 23.95 -2.83 23.79
C ALA A 372 24.97 -3.48 22.83
N GLU A 373 24.58 -4.55 22.12
CA GLU A 373 25.40 -5.11 21.04
C GLU A 373 25.54 -4.15 19.84
N GLY A 374 24.67 -3.15 19.70
CA GLY A 374 24.78 -2.13 18.66
C GLY A 374 24.75 -2.73 17.24
N ARG A 375 23.84 -3.68 17.00
CA ARG A 375 23.60 -4.26 15.68
C ARG A 375 22.47 -3.49 15.01
N LEU A 376 22.74 -2.88 13.85
CA LEU A 376 21.87 -1.94 13.18
C LEU A 376 21.54 -2.40 11.75
N ILE A 377 20.26 -2.47 11.41
CA ILE A 377 19.78 -2.53 10.03
C ILE A 377 19.14 -1.19 9.72
N CYS A 378 19.55 -0.55 8.62
CA CYS A 378 18.78 0.54 8.02
C CYS A 378 18.05 -0.03 6.81
N TRP A 379 16.72 -0.11 6.93
CA TRP A 379 15.86 -0.73 5.93
C TRP A 379 15.05 0.32 5.19
N VAL A 380 15.42 0.55 3.93
CA VAL A 380 14.82 1.56 3.07
C VAL A 380 13.64 0.95 2.30
N HIS A 381 12.49 1.63 2.33
CA HIS A 381 11.28 1.17 1.65
C HIS A 381 11.37 1.36 0.12
N GLY A 382 10.63 0.56 -0.64
CA GLY A 382 10.39 0.79 -2.07
C GLY A 382 9.34 1.88 -2.31
N GLY A 383 9.11 2.26 -3.56
CA GLY A 383 8.19 3.35 -3.91
C GLY A 383 8.73 4.13 -5.11
N PRO A 384 9.60 5.14 -4.93
CA PRO A 384 10.02 5.75 -3.66
C PRO A 384 8.91 6.62 -3.02
N THR A 385 7.85 6.95 -3.76
CA THR A 385 6.64 7.62 -3.24
C THR A 385 5.75 6.64 -2.46
N ASP A 386 6.21 6.25 -1.27
CA ASP A 386 5.48 5.38 -0.34
C ASP A 386 5.87 5.70 1.11
N GLN A 387 5.32 4.99 2.07
CA GLN A 387 5.73 5.05 3.47
C GLN A 387 5.50 3.69 4.16
N TRP A 388 6.51 3.19 4.84
CA TRP A 388 6.31 2.09 5.79
C TRP A 388 5.73 2.62 7.10
N GLN A 389 4.39 2.65 7.15
CA GLN A 389 3.66 2.92 8.38
C GLN A 389 3.89 1.80 9.40
N VAL A 390 3.58 2.08 10.67
CA VAL A 390 3.69 1.16 11.80
C VAL A 390 2.60 0.09 11.72
N THR A 391 2.79 -0.83 10.78
CA THR A 391 1.95 -2.00 10.54
C THR A 391 2.60 -3.25 11.16
N PHE A 392 1.88 -4.37 11.13
CA PHE A 392 2.45 -5.65 11.50
C PHE A 392 3.48 -6.11 10.46
N MET A 393 4.74 -6.15 10.84
CA MET A 393 5.86 -6.46 9.94
C MET A 393 6.67 -7.68 10.44
N PRO A 394 6.27 -8.92 10.11
CA PRO A 394 6.99 -10.14 10.51
C PRO A 394 8.48 -10.09 10.21
N ARG A 395 8.85 -9.55 9.05
CA ARG A 395 10.24 -9.42 8.60
C ARG A 395 11.07 -8.54 9.53
N VAL A 396 10.50 -7.45 10.06
CA VAL A 396 11.18 -6.58 11.03
C VAL A 396 11.30 -7.30 12.36
N THR A 397 10.21 -7.92 12.84
CA THR A 397 10.21 -8.67 14.09
C THR A 397 11.23 -9.82 14.08
N PHE A 398 11.43 -10.47 12.94
CA PHE A 398 12.43 -11.51 12.74
C PHE A 398 13.84 -11.05 13.14
N TRP A 399 14.26 -9.88 12.65
CA TRP A 399 15.57 -9.28 12.96
C TRP A 399 15.64 -8.71 14.37
N VAL A 400 14.57 -8.07 14.84
CA VAL A 400 14.47 -7.57 16.22
C VAL A 400 14.62 -8.71 17.23
N SER A 401 14.03 -9.88 16.96
CA SER A 401 14.15 -11.07 17.82
C SER A 401 15.58 -11.66 17.86
N ARG A 402 16.49 -11.18 17.00
CA ARG A 402 17.91 -11.55 16.90
C ARG A 402 18.84 -10.44 17.39
N GLY A 403 18.30 -9.43 18.06
CA GLY A 403 19.07 -8.34 18.66
C GLY A 403 19.38 -7.18 17.73
N TRP A 404 18.81 -7.14 16.52
CA TRP A 404 18.99 -6.00 15.62
C TRP A 404 18.05 -4.86 15.97
N THR A 405 18.58 -3.64 16.04
CA THR A 405 17.79 -2.43 15.86
C THR A 405 17.52 -2.25 14.37
N VAL A 406 16.25 -2.07 13.99
CA VAL A 406 15.85 -1.80 12.60
C VAL A 406 15.36 -0.37 12.49
N LEU A 407 16.07 0.43 11.70
CA LEU A 407 15.67 1.79 11.32
C LEU A 407 14.94 1.76 10.00
N VAL A 408 13.80 2.44 9.97
CA VAL A 408 13.01 2.68 8.76
C VAL A 408 12.95 4.19 8.57
N PRO A 409 13.75 4.79 7.66
CA PRO A 409 13.70 6.21 7.35
C PRO A 409 12.58 6.56 6.37
N ASP A 410 11.95 7.72 6.55
CA ASP A 410 11.13 8.39 5.53
C ASP A 410 11.97 9.48 4.90
N HIS A 411 12.74 9.12 3.88
CA HIS A 411 13.51 10.09 3.14
C HIS A 411 12.59 11.06 2.37
N ARG A 412 13.06 12.26 2.02
CA ARG A 412 12.30 13.15 1.13
C ARG A 412 11.87 12.37 -0.13
N GLY A 413 10.62 12.53 -0.54
CA GLY A 413 9.96 11.60 -1.48
C GLY A 413 8.90 10.70 -0.83
N SER A 414 9.08 10.32 0.43
CA SER A 414 8.10 9.49 1.15
C SER A 414 6.77 10.24 1.35
N THR A 415 5.69 9.46 1.43
CA THR A 415 4.36 9.97 1.82
C THR A 415 4.23 10.08 3.34
N GLY A 416 3.13 10.68 3.84
CA GLY A 416 2.91 10.81 5.29
C GLY A 416 3.36 12.16 5.88
N HIS A 417 3.97 13.03 5.08
CA HIS A 417 4.64 14.26 5.52
C HIS A 417 4.26 15.50 4.69
N GLY A 418 3.15 15.44 3.96
CA GLY A 418 2.63 16.51 3.12
C GLY A 418 3.25 16.54 1.73
N ARG A 419 2.53 17.17 0.80
CA ARG A 419 2.90 17.31 -0.62
C ARG A 419 4.30 17.88 -0.81
N ALA A 420 4.69 18.87 -0.01
CA ALA A 420 6.01 19.50 -0.13
C ALA A 420 7.17 18.53 0.18
N PHE A 421 7.00 17.62 1.15
CA PHE A 421 8.01 16.63 1.48
C PHE A 421 8.07 15.50 0.44
N GLN A 422 6.89 15.04 -0.03
CA GLN A 422 6.75 14.08 -1.11
C GLN A 422 7.41 14.59 -2.40
N GLN A 423 7.06 15.81 -2.83
CA GLN A 423 7.52 16.38 -4.10
C GLN A 423 8.98 16.85 -4.06
N ALA A 424 9.64 16.87 -2.90
CA ALA A 424 11.03 17.28 -2.77
C ALA A 424 12.04 16.33 -3.47
N MET A 425 11.61 15.11 -3.85
CA MET A 425 12.41 14.17 -4.61
C MET A 425 12.37 14.40 -6.13
N ARG A 426 11.39 15.14 -6.67
CA ARG A 426 11.30 15.37 -8.12
C ARG A 426 12.62 15.88 -8.69
N GLY A 427 13.07 15.25 -9.77
CA GLY A 427 14.32 15.56 -10.44
C GLY A 427 15.59 15.23 -9.64
N ARG A 428 15.49 14.54 -8.49
CA ARG A 428 16.58 14.38 -7.52
C ARG A 428 16.68 12.98 -6.91
N TRP A 429 16.00 12.00 -7.46
CA TRP A 429 16.06 10.61 -7.00
C TRP A 429 17.47 10.01 -7.14
N GLY A 430 17.98 9.38 -6.08
CA GLY A 430 19.36 8.94 -5.93
C GLY A 430 20.27 9.96 -5.23
N SER A 431 19.80 11.21 -5.05
CA SER A 431 20.56 12.27 -4.36
C SER A 431 19.96 12.61 -2.99
N VAL A 432 18.69 13.03 -2.93
CA VAL A 432 18.08 13.49 -1.66
C VAL A 432 17.80 12.34 -0.71
N ASP A 433 17.28 11.24 -1.23
CA ASP A 433 17.05 9.99 -0.53
C ASP A 433 18.34 9.42 0.04
N THR A 434 19.39 9.38 -0.77
CA THR A 434 20.73 8.95 -0.33
C THR A 434 21.23 9.79 0.84
N ALA A 435 21.16 11.13 0.72
CA ALA A 435 21.62 12.04 1.78
C ALA A 435 20.80 11.90 3.07
N ASP A 436 19.48 11.74 2.95
CA ASP A 436 18.56 11.63 4.08
C ASP A 436 18.75 10.31 4.84
N VAL A 437 18.93 9.19 4.11
CA VAL A 437 19.21 7.88 4.71
C VAL A 437 20.60 7.85 5.36
N ALA A 438 21.63 8.39 4.70
CA ALA A 438 22.97 8.49 5.28
C ALA A 438 22.98 9.30 6.58
N ALA A 439 22.29 10.45 6.61
CA ALA A 439 22.14 11.25 7.83
C ALA A 439 21.43 10.48 8.95
N THR A 440 20.42 9.69 8.61
CA THR A 440 19.69 8.87 9.58
C THR A 440 20.57 7.80 10.22
N ILE A 441 21.41 7.12 9.42
CA ILE A 441 22.36 6.13 9.92
C ILE A 441 23.40 6.80 10.82
N ALA A 442 24.00 7.90 10.37
CA ALA A 442 24.99 8.64 11.14
C ALA A 442 24.44 9.12 12.49
N TYR A 443 23.19 9.60 12.51
CA TYR A 443 22.50 9.99 13.74
C TYR A 443 22.34 8.81 14.70
N ALA A 444 21.89 7.66 14.22
CA ALA A 444 21.75 6.46 15.06
C ALA A 444 23.10 5.94 15.58
N GLN A 445 24.17 6.01 14.78
CA GLN A 445 25.51 5.66 15.22
C GLN A 445 26.04 6.63 16.30
N ALA A 446 25.73 7.91 16.19
CA ALA A 446 26.05 8.90 17.22
C ALA A 446 25.32 8.63 18.56
N LEU A 447 24.14 7.99 18.52
CA LEU A 447 23.43 7.49 19.70
C LEU A 447 23.97 6.15 20.22
N GLY A 448 25.00 5.58 19.58
CA GLY A 448 25.59 4.30 19.94
C GLY A 448 24.76 3.08 19.51
N TRP A 449 23.83 3.24 18.57
CA TRP A 449 22.97 2.13 18.12
C TRP A 449 23.64 1.21 17.10
N GLY A 450 24.77 1.63 16.55
CA GLY A 450 25.59 0.83 15.65
C GLY A 450 26.96 1.45 15.42
N THR A 451 27.83 0.68 14.76
CA THR A 451 29.07 1.17 14.14
C THR A 451 29.07 0.73 12.67
N ARG A 452 30.05 1.19 11.89
CA ARG A 452 30.27 0.71 10.53
C ARG A 452 30.24 -0.81 10.43
N GLU A 453 30.99 -1.49 11.30
CA GLU A 453 31.15 -2.95 11.32
C GLU A 453 29.90 -3.69 11.77
N ARG A 454 28.88 -2.98 12.28
CA ARG A 454 27.63 -3.56 12.78
C ARG A 454 26.38 -2.97 12.14
N THR A 455 26.54 -2.22 11.05
CA THR A 455 25.43 -1.61 10.32
C THR A 455 25.29 -2.26 8.96
N VAL A 456 24.08 -2.73 8.63
CA VAL A 456 23.74 -3.29 7.31
C VAL A 456 22.63 -2.45 6.67
N LEU A 457 22.80 -2.14 5.39
CA LEU A 457 21.77 -1.53 4.57
C LEU A 457 20.88 -2.62 3.96
N MET A 458 19.56 -2.44 4.00
CA MET A 458 18.61 -3.31 3.34
C MET A 458 17.60 -2.49 2.54
N GLY A 459 17.13 -3.03 1.42
CA GLY A 459 16.13 -2.35 0.60
C GLY A 459 15.70 -3.17 -0.61
N GLY A 460 14.43 -3.02 -0.99
CA GLY A 460 13.89 -3.63 -2.21
C GLY A 460 13.56 -2.55 -3.25
N SER A 461 13.68 -2.86 -4.55
CA SER A 461 13.26 -1.95 -5.62
C SER A 461 13.93 -0.57 -5.48
N ALA A 462 13.16 0.53 -5.43
CA ALA A 462 13.67 1.89 -5.17
C ALA A 462 14.46 2.03 -3.85
N GLY A 463 14.10 1.26 -2.82
CA GLY A 463 14.86 1.21 -1.57
C GLY A 463 16.21 0.50 -1.74
N GLY A 464 16.29 -0.48 -2.64
CA GLY A 464 17.54 -1.13 -3.03
C GLY A 464 18.48 -0.17 -3.75
N TYR A 465 17.95 0.65 -4.66
CA TYR A 465 18.70 1.73 -5.31
C TYR A 465 19.25 2.74 -4.31
N THR A 466 18.42 3.22 -3.39
CA THR A 466 18.84 4.13 -2.32
C THR A 466 19.93 3.49 -1.45
N ALA A 467 19.74 2.24 -1.04
CA ALA A 467 20.72 1.50 -0.22
C ALA A 467 22.08 1.36 -0.92
N LEU A 468 22.10 1.07 -2.21
CA LEU A 468 23.34 1.00 -2.99
C LEU A 468 24.02 2.37 -3.12
N ASN A 469 23.26 3.43 -3.40
CA ASN A 469 23.80 4.79 -3.48
C ASN A 469 24.40 5.25 -2.14
N VAL A 470 23.75 4.95 -1.01
CA VAL A 470 24.30 5.24 0.33
C VAL A 470 25.59 4.46 0.56
N LEU A 471 25.64 3.18 0.20
CA LEU A 471 26.84 2.35 0.38
C LEU A 471 28.03 2.87 -0.46
N ILE A 472 27.76 3.40 -1.65
CA ILE A 472 28.75 4.01 -2.54
C ILE A 472 29.24 5.36 -2.00
N ALA A 473 28.30 6.24 -1.64
CA ALA A 473 28.61 7.60 -1.21
C ALA A 473 29.20 7.67 0.20
N ASN A 474 28.83 6.71 1.06
CA ASN A 474 29.16 6.66 2.48
C ASN A 474 29.59 5.26 2.95
N PRO A 475 30.65 4.66 2.38
CA PRO A 475 31.10 3.30 2.73
C PRO A 475 31.63 3.18 4.17
N GLU A 476 31.79 4.29 4.88
CA GLU A 476 32.11 4.37 6.30
C GLU A 476 30.90 4.12 7.21
N LEU A 477 29.67 4.17 6.69
CA LEU A 477 28.45 4.02 7.51
C LEU A 477 27.97 2.57 7.65
N ALA A 478 28.36 1.67 6.76
CA ALA A 478 27.85 0.30 6.76
C ALA A 478 28.92 -0.75 6.42
N ALA A 479 28.71 -1.96 6.93
CA ALA A 479 29.54 -3.14 6.66
C ALA A 479 29.27 -3.68 5.26
N GLY A 480 28.03 -3.57 4.77
CA GLY A 480 27.57 -4.03 3.46
C GLY A 480 26.08 -3.78 3.26
N ALA A 481 25.55 -4.24 2.13
CA ALA A 481 24.12 -4.14 1.81
C ALA A 481 23.53 -5.46 1.32
N ALA A 482 22.29 -5.75 1.72
CA ALA A 482 21.48 -6.84 1.17
C ALA A 482 20.24 -6.25 0.51
N VAL A 483 20.19 -6.31 -0.82
CA VAL A 483 19.15 -5.68 -1.63
C VAL A 483 18.38 -6.69 -2.47
N VAL A 484 17.11 -6.40 -2.72
CA VAL A 484 16.19 -7.27 -3.46
C VAL A 484 15.67 -6.52 -4.68
N TYR A 485 15.79 -7.12 -5.88
CA TYR A 485 15.41 -6.53 -7.18
C TYR A 485 15.71 -5.02 -7.29
N PRO A 486 16.96 -4.57 -6.99
CA PRO A 486 17.27 -3.16 -6.90
C PRO A 486 17.22 -2.49 -8.28
N VAL A 487 16.75 -1.24 -8.33
CA VAL A 487 17.04 -0.38 -9.47
C VAL A 487 18.52 -0.02 -9.41
N THR A 488 19.23 -0.13 -10.53
CA THR A 488 20.64 0.27 -10.67
C THR A 488 20.82 1.39 -11.69
N ASP A 489 19.94 1.45 -12.69
CA ASP A 489 19.89 2.48 -13.71
C ASP A 489 18.43 2.92 -13.93
N PRO A 490 18.05 4.15 -13.51
CA PRO A 490 16.71 4.68 -13.72
C PRO A 490 16.31 4.81 -15.20
N ALA A 491 17.26 5.02 -16.12
CA ALA A 491 16.94 5.14 -17.54
C ALA A 491 16.52 3.79 -18.14
N VAL A 492 17.16 2.69 -17.69
CA VAL A 492 16.78 1.34 -18.12
C VAL A 492 15.40 0.96 -17.57
N LEU A 493 15.06 1.40 -16.35
CA LEU A 493 13.74 1.17 -15.77
C LEU A 493 12.62 1.81 -16.62
N ALA A 494 12.81 3.06 -17.06
CA ALA A 494 11.83 3.79 -17.88
C ALA A 494 11.53 3.07 -19.21
N GLY A 495 12.51 2.38 -19.80
CA GLY A 495 12.34 1.67 -21.07
C GLY A 495 11.74 0.26 -20.97
N ALA A 496 11.58 -0.30 -19.76
CA ALA A 496 11.26 -1.72 -19.58
C ALA A 496 10.18 -2.03 -18.52
N THR A 497 9.75 -1.04 -17.74
CA THR A 497 8.71 -1.22 -16.71
C THR A 497 7.31 -1.33 -17.31
N HIS A 498 6.35 -1.75 -16.49
CA HIS A 498 4.95 -1.85 -16.87
C HIS A 498 4.29 -0.48 -17.05
N ARG A 499 3.16 -0.48 -17.76
CA ARG A 499 2.40 0.72 -18.16
C ARG A 499 2.23 1.78 -17.07
N PHE A 500 1.86 1.37 -15.84
CA PHE A 500 1.59 2.29 -14.73
C PHE A 500 2.83 3.09 -14.29
N GLU A 501 4.04 2.51 -14.34
CA GLU A 501 5.27 3.20 -13.92
C GLU A 501 6.12 3.72 -15.09
N ALA A 502 5.69 3.52 -16.33
CA ALA A 502 6.47 3.82 -17.54
C ALA A 502 6.99 5.27 -17.61
N HIS A 503 6.21 6.22 -17.07
CA HIS A 503 6.53 7.65 -17.05
C HIS A 503 6.95 8.16 -15.67
N TYR A 504 7.03 7.28 -14.68
CA TYR A 504 7.28 7.69 -13.31
C TYR A 504 8.67 8.36 -13.17
N ASN A 505 9.66 7.82 -13.88
CA ASN A 505 11.01 8.37 -13.88
C ASN A 505 11.10 9.73 -14.59
N ASP A 506 10.19 10.05 -15.52
CA ASP A 506 10.17 11.34 -16.23
C ASP A 506 10.05 12.53 -15.26
N THR A 507 9.52 12.29 -14.05
CA THR A 507 9.38 13.31 -13.00
C THR A 507 10.34 13.12 -11.83
N LEU A 508 10.77 11.89 -11.55
CA LEU A 508 11.64 11.57 -10.41
C LEU A 508 13.11 11.85 -10.67
N VAL A 509 13.60 11.62 -11.90
CA VAL A 509 15.00 11.85 -12.25
C VAL A 509 15.21 13.19 -12.95
N GLY A 510 16.35 13.82 -12.70
CA GLY A 510 16.75 15.04 -13.41
C GLY A 510 17.49 14.72 -14.71
N ASP A 511 18.01 15.75 -15.36
CA ASP A 511 18.76 15.62 -16.63
C ASP A 511 20.02 14.74 -16.51
N GLU A 512 20.56 14.59 -15.29
CA GLU A 512 21.69 13.72 -14.96
C GLU A 512 21.25 12.68 -13.91
N PRO A 513 20.61 11.57 -14.32
CA PRO A 513 20.20 10.51 -13.40
C PRO A 513 21.43 9.86 -12.72
N VAL A 514 21.29 9.53 -11.43
CA VAL A 514 22.34 8.81 -10.71
C VAL A 514 22.30 7.33 -11.11
N VAL A 515 23.38 6.85 -11.73
CA VAL A 515 23.54 5.43 -12.05
C VAL A 515 24.42 4.77 -11.00
N VAL A 516 23.99 3.62 -10.49
CA VAL A 516 24.78 2.83 -9.54
C VAL A 516 25.91 2.16 -10.30
N ASP A 517 27.13 2.70 -10.18
CA ASP A 517 28.32 2.13 -10.83
C ASP A 517 28.92 1.01 -9.96
N PRO A 518 28.95 -0.26 -10.43
CA PRO A 518 29.57 -1.35 -9.69
C PRO A 518 31.05 -1.11 -9.39
N ALA A 519 31.76 -0.28 -10.17
CA ALA A 519 33.15 0.08 -9.90
C ALA A 519 33.36 0.82 -8.58
N LEU A 520 32.32 1.50 -8.08
CA LEU A 520 32.37 2.29 -6.85
C LEU A 520 32.00 1.48 -5.60
N ILE A 521 31.53 0.24 -5.75
CA ILE A 521 31.23 -0.64 -4.62
C ILE A 521 32.51 -0.98 -3.85
N ALA A 522 32.59 -0.51 -2.61
CA ALA A 522 33.73 -0.72 -1.72
C ALA A 522 33.44 -1.72 -0.59
N ARG A 523 32.21 -2.23 -0.50
CA ARG A 523 31.71 -3.11 0.57
C ARG A 523 30.95 -4.29 -0.02
N PRO A 524 30.86 -5.43 0.71
CA PRO A 524 30.05 -6.57 0.29
C PRO A 524 28.60 -6.19 -0.03
N VAL A 525 28.07 -6.75 -1.11
CA VAL A 525 26.66 -6.61 -1.51
C VAL A 525 26.06 -7.98 -1.81
N LEU A 526 24.89 -8.28 -1.26
CA LEU A 526 24.01 -9.36 -1.69
C LEU A 526 22.87 -8.79 -2.53
N ILE A 527 22.67 -9.34 -3.72
CA ILE A 527 21.55 -9.06 -4.61
C ILE A 527 20.69 -10.32 -4.74
N LEU A 528 19.40 -10.18 -4.48
CA LEU A 528 18.39 -11.23 -4.64
C LEU A 528 17.37 -10.78 -5.70
N HIS A 529 17.08 -11.56 -6.74
CA HIS A 529 16.22 -11.11 -7.85
C HIS A 529 15.34 -12.24 -8.38
N GLY A 530 14.11 -11.97 -8.81
CA GLY A 530 13.27 -12.91 -9.56
C GLY A 530 13.55 -12.86 -11.06
N ASP A 531 13.52 -13.98 -11.77
CA ASP A 531 13.77 -13.99 -13.22
C ASP A 531 12.60 -13.46 -14.07
N SER A 532 11.42 -13.33 -13.47
CA SER A 532 10.16 -12.96 -14.11
C SER A 532 9.64 -11.62 -13.60
N ASP A 533 10.55 -10.74 -13.16
CA ASP A 533 10.24 -9.41 -12.62
C ASP A 533 9.76 -8.46 -13.75
N PRO A 534 8.49 -8.03 -13.74
CA PRO A 534 7.93 -7.16 -14.78
C PRO A 534 8.18 -5.66 -14.50
N VAL A 535 8.79 -5.31 -13.35
CA VAL A 535 9.05 -3.94 -12.94
C VAL A 535 10.51 -3.61 -13.18
N VAL A 536 11.42 -4.36 -12.55
CA VAL A 536 12.86 -4.19 -12.69
C VAL A 536 13.42 -5.40 -13.43
N PRO A 537 13.88 -5.25 -14.69
CA PRO A 537 14.38 -6.40 -15.43
C PRO A 537 15.59 -7.05 -14.75
N VAL A 538 15.53 -8.37 -14.55
CA VAL A 538 16.62 -9.15 -13.93
C VAL A 538 17.96 -8.99 -14.65
N ALA A 539 17.93 -8.72 -15.96
CA ALA A 539 19.11 -8.45 -16.78
C ALA A 539 19.99 -7.33 -16.18
N ASN A 540 19.40 -6.34 -15.53
CA ASN A 540 20.11 -5.25 -14.88
C ASN A 540 20.99 -5.75 -13.73
N SER A 541 20.45 -6.64 -12.90
CA SER A 541 21.21 -7.23 -11.79
C SER A 541 22.27 -8.22 -12.28
N ILE A 542 21.98 -8.99 -13.34
CA ILE A 542 22.95 -9.90 -13.96
C ILE A 542 24.13 -9.11 -14.50
N GLU A 543 23.89 -8.04 -15.26
CA GLU A 543 24.95 -7.21 -15.83
C GLU A 543 25.75 -6.48 -14.75
N PHE A 544 25.07 -5.93 -13.74
CA PHE A 544 25.72 -5.29 -12.60
C PHE A 544 26.68 -6.25 -11.87
N ALA A 545 26.21 -7.46 -11.53
CA ALA A 545 27.02 -8.46 -10.84
C ALA A 545 28.18 -8.97 -11.72
N ARG A 546 27.94 -9.17 -13.03
CA ARG A 546 28.98 -9.54 -14.00
C ARG A 546 30.10 -8.49 -14.03
N ARG A 547 29.73 -7.20 -14.11
CA ARG A 547 30.70 -6.11 -14.13
C ARG A 547 31.43 -5.95 -12.80
N ALA A 548 30.73 -6.12 -11.68
CA ALA A 548 31.34 -6.13 -10.35
C ALA A 548 32.40 -7.24 -10.23
N ALA A 549 32.11 -8.44 -10.74
CA ALA A 549 33.05 -9.56 -10.73
C ALA A 549 34.30 -9.30 -11.60
N GLU A 550 34.16 -8.70 -12.78
CA GLU A 550 35.29 -8.27 -13.62
C GLU A 550 36.21 -7.26 -12.90
N LEU A 551 35.62 -6.44 -12.03
CA LEU A 551 36.31 -5.42 -11.24
C LEU A 551 36.77 -5.93 -9.86
N HIS A 552 36.61 -7.23 -9.59
CA HIS A 552 36.94 -7.87 -8.31
C HIS A 552 36.24 -7.21 -7.10
N ARG A 553 34.99 -6.77 -7.27
CA ARG A 553 34.13 -6.30 -6.19
C ARG A 553 33.37 -7.47 -5.56
N ASP A 554 33.12 -7.37 -4.25
CA ASP A 554 32.38 -8.39 -3.49
C ASP A 554 30.88 -8.20 -3.67
N VAL A 555 30.34 -8.73 -4.78
CA VAL A 555 28.92 -8.70 -5.11
C VAL A 555 28.45 -10.13 -5.39
N GLU A 556 27.48 -10.58 -4.60
CA GLU A 556 26.83 -11.88 -4.69
C GLU A 556 25.43 -11.72 -5.30
N LEU A 557 25.09 -12.48 -6.35
CA LEU A 557 23.77 -12.46 -6.99
C LEU A 557 23.11 -13.84 -6.90
N HIS A 558 21.87 -13.89 -6.41
CA HIS A 558 20.99 -15.04 -6.52
C HIS A 558 19.73 -14.68 -7.31
N VAL A 559 19.42 -15.51 -8.31
CA VAL A 559 18.22 -15.38 -9.14
C VAL A 559 17.24 -16.50 -8.80
N PHE A 560 16.00 -16.14 -8.52
CA PHE A 560 14.91 -17.06 -8.19
C PHE A 560 14.00 -17.28 -9.41
N GLU A 561 13.91 -18.53 -9.83
CA GLU A 561 13.10 -18.96 -10.97
C GLU A 561 11.60 -18.81 -10.70
N GLY A 562 10.88 -18.24 -11.65
CA GLY A 562 9.42 -18.05 -11.61
C GLY A 562 8.95 -17.02 -10.58
N GLU A 563 9.85 -16.18 -10.07
CA GLU A 563 9.51 -15.08 -9.18
C GLU A 563 9.52 -13.74 -9.93
N GLY A 564 8.59 -12.86 -9.55
CA GLY A 564 8.51 -11.51 -10.10
C GLY A 564 9.03 -10.43 -9.14
N HIS A 565 8.44 -9.24 -9.22
CA HIS A 565 8.74 -8.11 -8.33
C HIS A 565 8.19 -8.35 -6.91
N GLY A 566 8.94 -9.13 -6.12
CA GLY A 566 8.54 -9.65 -4.82
C GLY A 566 8.28 -11.16 -4.85
N PHE A 567 8.90 -11.89 -3.92
CA PHE A 567 8.84 -13.35 -3.89
C PHE A 567 7.52 -13.85 -3.30
N ARG A 568 6.86 -14.78 -3.99
CA ARG A 568 5.55 -15.34 -3.61
C ARG A 568 5.62 -16.81 -3.23
N GLN A 569 6.56 -17.56 -3.78
CA GLN A 569 6.68 -18.98 -3.46
C GLN A 569 7.32 -19.15 -2.08
N PRO A 570 6.72 -19.92 -1.16
CA PRO A 570 7.25 -20.07 0.20
C PRO A 570 8.71 -20.54 0.26
N VAL A 571 9.14 -21.35 -0.71
CA VAL A 571 10.53 -21.83 -0.80
C VAL A 571 11.52 -20.70 -1.09
N ASN A 572 11.18 -19.80 -2.01
CA ASN A 572 12.03 -18.66 -2.38
C ASN A 572 12.00 -17.58 -1.30
N GLN A 573 10.85 -17.35 -0.67
CA GLN A 573 10.76 -16.51 0.51
C GLN A 573 11.64 -17.04 1.65
N ALA A 574 11.61 -18.35 1.93
CA ALA A 574 12.48 -18.96 2.94
C ALA A 574 13.97 -18.85 2.57
N ALA A 575 14.31 -19.02 1.29
CA ALA A 575 15.66 -18.85 0.79
C ALA A 575 16.15 -17.39 0.90
N GLU A 576 15.29 -16.39 0.66
CA GLU A 576 15.60 -14.97 0.88
C GLU A 576 16.05 -14.72 2.33
N TYR A 577 15.31 -15.23 3.32
CA TYR A 577 15.70 -15.13 4.73
C TYR A 577 17.05 -15.82 4.99
N ALA A 578 17.21 -17.05 4.51
CA ALA A 578 18.41 -17.84 4.77
C ALA A 578 19.67 -17.21 4.16
N LEU A 579 19.61 -16.78 2.90
CA LEU A 579 20.72 -16.11 2.22
C LEU A 579 21.06 -14.77 2.87
N THR A 580 20.04 -13.99 3.25
CA THR A 580 20.26 -12.71 3.94
C THR A 580 20.90 -12.93 5.32
N GLU A 581 20.44 -13.89 6.12
CA GLU A 581 21.08 -14.23 7.41
C GLU A 581 22.54 -14.68 7.24
N GLN A 582 22.80 -15.56 6.27
CA GLN A 582 24.15 -16.05 5.98
C GLN A 582 25.08 -14.92 5.55
N PHE A 583 24.61 -14.03 4.68
CA PHE A 583 25.36 -12.85 4.24
C PHE A 583 25.64 -11.93 5.41
N VAL A 584 24.62 -11.55 6.19
CA VAL A 584 24.76 -10.64 7.32
C VAL A 584 25.73 -11.20 8.37
N ALA A 585 25.65 -12.49 8.70
CA ALA A 585 26.56 -13.16 9.64
C ALA A 585 28.00 -13.26 9.14
N ARG A 586 28.23 -13.15 7.83
CA ARG A 586 29.58 -13.14 7.22
C ARG A 586 30.25 -11.77 7.34
N ILE A 587 29.47 -10.69 7.32
CA ILE A 587 30.00 -9.31 7.22
C ILE A 587 29.95 -8.54 8.55
N VAL A 588 29.16 -8.99 9.52
CA VAL A 588 29.01 -8.46 10.89
C VAL A 588 29.25 -9.58 11.89
#